data_AF-F9HLC2-F1
#
_entry.id   AF-F9HLC2-F1
#
_cell.length_a   1.000
_cell.length_b   1.000
_cell.length_c   1.000
_cell.angle_alpha   90.00
_cell.angle_beta   90.00
_cell.angle_gamma   90.00
#
_symmetry.space_group_name_H-M   'P 1'
#
loop_
_entity.id
_entity.type
_entity.pdbx_description
1 polymer ?
#
loop_
_entity_poly.entity_id
_entity_poly.type
_entity_poly.pdbx_seq_one_letter_code
_entity_poly.pdbx_strand_id
1 'polypeptide(L)'
;MSKNIVQLNNSFIQNEYQRRRYLMKERQKRNRFMGWVLILIMLLFILPTFNLAQSYQQLLQRRQQLLDLQTQYQTLSDEKDKETAFATKLKDEDYAAKYTRAKYYYSKSREIVYTIPDLLQR
;
A
#
# COMPACT_ATOMS: atom_id res chain seq x y z
N MET A 1 -67.39 23.74 32.13
CA MET A 1 -68.13 22.47 31.99
C MET A 1 -67.16 21.39 31.53
N SER A 2 -66.79 20.44 32.39
CA SER A 2 -66.01 19.27 32.01
C SER A 2 -66.92 18.25 31.32
N LYS A 3 -66.54 17.80 30.12
CA LYS A 3 -67.30 16.81 29.35
C LYS A 3 -67.05 15.43 29.96
N ASN A 4 -68.03 14.88 30.66
CA ASN A 4 -68.02 13.49 31.12
C ASN A 4 -68.21 12.57 29.91
N ILE A 5 -67.12 11.97 29.45
CA ILE A 5 -67.15 10.98 28.38
C ILE A 5 -67.25 9.60 29.05
N VAL A 6 -68.37 8.92 28.85
CA VAL A 6 -68.55 7.55 29.35
C VAL A 6 -67.68 6.63 28.50
N GLN A 7 -66.66 6.04 29.12
CA GLN A 7 -65.84 5.02 28.47
C GLN A 7 -66.66 3.74 28.38
N LEU A 8 -66.86 3.21 27.16
CA LEU A 8 -67.49 1.91 26.96
C LEU A 8 -66.62 0.82 27.58
N ASN A 9 -67.00 0.38 28.78
CA ASN A 9 -66.30 -0.66 29.52
C ASN A 9 -66.82 -2.05 29.10
N ASN A 10 -66.32 -2.57 27.98
CA ASN A 10 -66.69 -3.88 27.45
C ASN A 10 -65.50 -4.84 27.50
N SER A 11 -65.76 -6.11 27.85
CA SER A 11 -64.79 -7.20 27.85
C SER A 11 -64.06 -7.35 26.52
N PHE A 12 -64.72 -7.10 25.38
CA PHE A 12 -64.06 -7.11 24.06
C PHE A 12 -62.94 -6.08 23.95
N ILE A 13 -63.20 -4.85 24.38
CA ILE A 13 -62.24 -3.74 24.32
C ILE A 13 -61.06 -4.04 25.26
N GLN A 14 -61.34 -4.54 26.47
CA GLN A 14 -60.30 -4.94 27.41
C GLN A 14 -59.42 -6.08 26.85
N ASN A 15 -60.02 -7.11 26.25
CA ASN A 15 -59.31 -8.24 25.65
C ASN A 15 -58.40 -7.81 24.49
N GLU A 16 -58.88 -6.92 23.61
CA GLU A 16 -58.06 -6.36 22.53
C GLU A 16 -56.91 -5.49 23.05
N TYR A 17 -57.12 -4.69 24.10
CA TYR A 17 -56.03 -3.94 24.74
C TYR A 17 -54.98 -4.87 25.36
N GLN A 18 -55.40 -5.96 26.02
CA GLN A 18 -54.48 -6.95 26.57
C GLN A 18 -53.70 -7.66 25.46
N ARG A 19 -54.38 -8.07 24.38
CA ARG A 19 -53.76 -8.69 23.21
C ARG A 19 -52.73 -7.77 22.56
N ARG A 20 -53.07 -6.49 22.34
CA ARG A 20 -52.12 -5.50 21.81
C ARG A 20 -50.94 -5.29 22.75
N ARG A 21 -51.15 -5.19 24.06
CA ARG A 21 -50.05 -5.07 25.04
C ARG A 21 -49.14 -6.29 25.03
N TYR A 22 -49.70 -7.50 24.88
CA TYR A 22 -48.94 -8.73 24.75
C TYR A 22 -48.07 -8.72 23.47
N LEU A 23 -48.67 -8.42 22.31
CA LEU A 23 -47.96 -8.34 21.03
C LEU A 23 -46.87 -7.26 21.04
N MET A 24 -47.12 -6.10 21.68
CA MET A 24 -46.11 -5.04 21.83
C MET A 24 -44.95 -5.48 22.72
N LYS A 25 -45.23 -6.17 23.84
CA LYS A 25 -44.19 -6.74 24.71
C LYS A 25 -43.36 -7.78 23.98
N GLU A 26 -43.99 -8.63 23.17
CA GLU A 26 -43.32 -9.66 22.38
C GLU A 26 -42.43 -9.05 21.28
N ARG A 27 -42.94 -8.05 20.56
CA ARG A 27 -42.14 -7.25 19.60
C ARG A 27 -40.97 -6.56 20.28
N GLN A 28 -41.18 -5.98 21.46
CA GLN A 28 -40.12 -5.29 22.20
C GLN A 28 -39.02 -6.27 22.65
N LYS A 29 -39.38 -7.48 23.09
CA LYS A 29 -38.41 -8.55 23.38
C LYS A 29 -37.61 -8.95 22.15
N ARG A 30 -38.28 -9.15 21.01
CA ARG A 30 -37.63 -9.50 19.74
C ARG A 30 -36.70 -8.40 19.24
N ASN A 31 -37.12 -7.14 19.35
CA ASN A 31 -36.29 -6.00 18.94
C ASN A 31 -35.06 -5.83 19.85
N ARG A 32 -35.19 -6.11 21.16
CA ARG A 32 -34.04 -6.15 22.08
C ARG A 32 -33.06 -7.26 21.70
N PHE A 33 -33.57 -8.45 21.38
CA PHE A 33 -32.74 -9.56 20.90
C PHE A 33 -32.01 -9.21 19.58
N MET A 34 -32.73 -8.64 18.61
CA MET A 34 -32.13 -8.14 17.36
C MET A 34 -31.03 -7.09 17.62
N GLY A 35 -31.24 -6.19 18.58
CA GLY A 35 -30.21 -5.21 18.99
C GLY A 35 -28.94 -5.89 19.52
N TRP A 36 -29.08 -6.91 20.38
CA TRP A 36 -27.94 -7.69 20.85
C TRP A 36 -27.22 -8.44 19.73
N VAL A 37 -27.95 -9.00 18.78
CA VAL A 37 -27.37 -9.66 17.60
C VAL A 37 -26.59 -8.66 16.74
N LEU A 38 -27.12 -7.46 16.51
CA LEU A 38 -26.43 -6.41 15.77
C LEU A 38 -25.14 -5.96 16.44
N ILE A 39 -25.15 -5.80 17.77
CA ILE A 39 -23.95 -5.46 18.55
C ILE A 39 -22.91 -6.58 18.43
N LEU A 40 -23.34 -7.85 18.51
CA LEU A 40 -22.44 -9.00 18.38
C LEU A 40 -21.81 -9.07 16.98
N ILE A 41 -22.60 -8.86 15.93
CA ILE A 41 -22.10 -8.78 14.55
C ILE A 41 -21.09 -7.63 14.44
N MET A 42 -21.44 -6.43 14.88
CA MET A 42 -20.53 -5.27 14.84
C MET A 42 -19.21 -5.61 15.55
N LEU A 43 -19.25 -6.22 16.74
CA LEU A 43 -18.07 -6.59 17.51
C LEU A 43 -17.22 -7.66 16.81
N LEU A 44 -17.85 -8.61 16.14
CA LEU A 44 -17.16 -9.64 15.35
C LEU A 44 -16.38 -9.03 14.17
N PHE A 45 -16.91 -7.96 13.56
CA PHE A 45 -16.27 -7.27 12.45
C PHE A 45 -15.17 -6.28 12.86
N ILE A 46 -15.07 -5.85 14.13
CA ILE A 46 -14.05 -4.89 14.59
C ILE A 46 -12.63 -5.49 14.44
N LEU A 47 -12.40 -6.73 14.86
CA LEU A 47 -11.07 -7.37 14.83
C LEU A 47 -10.46 -7.56 13.42
N PRO A 48 -11.19 -8.09 12.42
CA PRO A 48 -10.64 -8.24 11.07
C PRO A 48 -10.37 -6.90 10.38
N THR A 49 -11.13 -5.83 10.69
CA THR A 49 -10.93 -4.52 10.02
C THR A 49 -9.58 -3.87 10.30
N PHE A 50 -9.03 -4.00 11.51
CA PHE A 50 -7.71 -3.45 11.83
C PHE A 50 -6.59 -4.16 11.05
N ASN A 51 -6.66 -5.49 10.94
CA ASN A 51 -5.68 -6.28 10.19
C ASN A 51 -5.69 -5.94 8.69
N LEU A 52 -6.87 -5.70 8.11
CA LEU A 52 -6.98 -5.35 6.69
C LEU A 52 -6.31 -4.01 6.35
N ALA A 53 -6.52 -2.98 7.17
CA ALA A 53 -5.96 -1.66 6.92
C ALA A 53 -4.42 -1.67 6.98
N GLN A 54 -3.85 -2.34 7.98
CA GLN A 54 -2.41 -2.51 8.11
C GLN A 54 -1.83 -3.33 6.96
N SER A 55 -2.50 -4.43 6.57
CA SER A 55 -2.07 -5.27 5.46
C SER A 55 -2.07 -4.51 4.13
N TYR A 56 -3.06 -3.63 3.91
CA TYR A 56 -3.12 -2.80 2.71
C TYR A 56 -1.94 -1.83 2.62
N GLN A 57 -1.60 -1.15 3.72
CA GLN A 57 -0.44 -0.26 3.75
C GLN A 57 0.88 -1.02 3.53
N GLN A 58 1.03 -2.19 4.15
CA GLN A 58 2.20 -3.05 3.95
C GLN A 58 2.32 -3.50 2.50
N LEU A 59 1.22 -3.91 1.86
CA LEU A 59 1.21 -4.27 0.44
C LEU A 59 1.65 -3.11 -0.46
N LEU A 60 1.20 -1.89 -0.15
CA LEU A 60 1.58 -0.70 -0.91
C LEU A 60 3.09 -0.42 -0.80
N GLN A 61 3.63 -0.50 0.42
CA GLN A 61 5.07 -0.34 0.67
C GLN A 61 5.90 -1.41 -0.04
N ARG A 62 5.46 -2.67 0.02
CA ARG A 62 6.14 -3.79 -0.67
C ARG A 62 6.15 -3.60 -2.19
N ARG A 63 5.06 -3.13 -2.79
CA ARG A 63 5.02 -2.83 -4.22
C ARG A 63 6.02 -1.74 -4.60
N GLN A 64 6.11 -0.68 -3.80
CA GLN A 64 7.07 0.39 -4.05
C GLN A 64 8.51 -0.11 -3.93
N GLN A 65 8.80 -0.93 -2.91
CA GLN A 65 10.11 -1.56 -2.72
C GLN A 65 10.47 -2.48 -3.88
N LEU A 66 9.51 -3.23 -4.44
CA LEU A 66 9.76 -4.09 -5.60
C LEU A 66 10.11 -3.28 -6.86
N LEU A 67 9.39 -2.17 -7.10
CA LEU A 67 9.69 -1.30 -8.23
C LEU A 67 11.09 -0.67 -8.09
N ASP A 68 11.41 -0.14 -6.92
CA ASP A 68 12.73 0.43 -6.64
C ASP A 68 13.83 -0.62 -6.80
N LEU A 69 13.66 -1.80 -6.20
CA LEU A 69 14.62 -2.89 -6.30
C LEU A 69 14.79 -3.38 -7.74
N GLN A 70 13.72 -3.41 -8.53
CA GLN A 70 13.79 -3.76 -9.95
C GLN A 70 14.59 -2.70 -10.73
N THR A 71 14.39 -1.42 -10.45
CA THR A 71 15.17 -0.36 -11.09
C THR A 71 16.65 -0.44 -10.72
N GLN A 72 16.96 -0.62 -9.43
CA GLN A 72 18.34 -0.77 -8.94
C GLN A 72 19.02 -1.99 -9.55
N TYR A 73 18.28 -3.10 -9.68
CA TYR A 73 18.78 -4.29 -10.34
C TYR A 73 19.13 -4.04 -11.80
N GLN A 74 18.28 -3.35 -12.55
CA GLN A 74 18.55 -3.04 -13.95
C GLN A 74 19.74 -2.09 -14.10
N THR A 75 19.82 -1.02 -13.29
CA THR A 75 20.97 -0.11 -13.34
C THR A 75 22.27 -0.82 -13.02
N LEU A 76 22.26 -1.71 -12.01
CA LEU A 76 23.45 -2.47 -11.62
C LEU A 76 23.83 -3.51 -12.68
N SER A 77 22.84 -4.13 -13.33
CA SER A 77 23.08 -5.05 -14.45
C SER A 77 23.72 -4.31 -15.62
N ASP A 78 23.18 -3.16 -16.02
CA ASP A 78 23.73 -2.33 -17.09
C ASP A 78 25.14 -1.85 -16.77
N GLU A 79 25.40 -1.45 -15.52
CA GLU A 79 26.73 -1.05 -15.07
C GLU A 79 27.70 -2.22 -15.11
N LYS A 80 27.30 -3.39 -14.62
CA LYS A 80 28.09 -4.62 -14.70
C LYS A 80 28.43 -4.97 -16.16
N ASP A 81 27.46 -4.87 -17.06
CA ASP A 81 27.67 -5.18 -18.48
C ASP A 81 28.62 -4.17 -19.14
N LYS A 82 28.52 -2.88 -18.80
CA LYS A 82 29.48 -1.86 -19.23
C LYS A 82 30.89 -2.11 -18.71
N GLU A 83 31.02 -2.38 -17.41
CA GLU A 83 32.31 -2.63 -16.77
C GLU A 83 32.95 -3.92 -17.30
N THR A 84 32.18 -4.98 -17.52
CA THR A 84 32.69 -6.22 -18.10
C THR A 84 33.09 -6.05 -19.56
N ALA A 85 32.31 -5.32 -20.35
CA ALA A 85 32.67 -4.97 -21.73
C ALA A 85 33.93 -4.09 -21.76
N PHE A 86 34.05 -3.13 -20.84
CA PHE A 86 35.24 -2.28 -20.70
C PHE A 86 36.47 -3.10 -20.30
N ALA A 87 36.36 -3.95 -19.29
CA ALA A 87 37.43 -4.87 -18.87
C ALA A 87 37.84 -5.81 -20.02
N THR A 88 36.89 -6.24 -20.84
CA THR A 88 37.17 -7.05 -22.03
C THR A 88 37.94 -6.25 -23.09
N LYS A 89 37.57 -5.00 -23.35
CA LYS A 89 38.32 -4.11 -24.25
C LYS A 89 39.73 -3.82 -23.74
N LEU A 90 39.92 -3.69 -22.42
CA LEU A 90 41.24 -3.49 -21.83
C LEU A 90 42.18 -4.70 -21.96
N LYS A 91 41.68 -5.90 -22.29
CA LYS A 91 42.55 -7.05 -22.61
C LYS A 91 43.27 -6.90 -23.95
N ASP A 92 42.77 -6.04 -24.83
CA ASP A 92 43.41 -5.69 -26.10
C ASP A 92 44.51 -4.64 -25.83
N GLU A 93 45.76 -4.98 -26.15
CA GLU A 93 46.92 -4.11 -25.89
C GLU A 93 46.84 -2.79 -26.68
N ASP A 94 46.35 -2.80 -27.91
CA ASP A 94 46.22 -1.59 -28.74
C ASP A 94 45.16 -0.65 -28.16
N TYR A 95 44.04 -1.20 -27.71
CA TYR A 95 43.01 -0.43 -27.01
C TYR A 95 43.53 0.12 -25.68
N ALA A 96 44.20 -0.71 -24.87
CA ALA A 96 44.77 -0.29 -23.59
C ALA A 96 45.83 0.82 -23.75
N ALA A 97 46.69 0.72 -24.76
CA ALA A 97 47.70 1.73 -25.08
C ALA A 97 47.07 3.05 -25.56
N LYS A 98 45.95 3.01 -26.31
CA LYS A 98 45.20 4.21 -26.69
C LYS A 98 44.49 4.84 -25.49
N TYR A 99 43.84 4.01 -24.67
CA TYR A 99 43.13 4.45 -23.48
C TYR A 99 44.06 5.11 -22.47
N THR A 100 45.23 4.52 -22.20
CA THR A 100 46.21 5.09 -21.26
C THR A 100 46.79 6.42 -21.75
N ARG A 101 47.07 6.55 -23.05
CA ARG A 101 47.48 7.82 -23.66
C ARG A 101 46.39 8.89 -23.56
N ALA A 102 45.14 8.53 -23.83
CA ALA A 102 44.03 9.47 -23.83
C ALA A 102 43.61 9.90 -22.41
N LYS A 103 43.50 8.96 -21.46
CA LYS A 103 43.00 9.23 -20.11
C LYS A 103 44.08 9.70 -19.13
N TYR A 104 45.29 9.15 -19.24
CA TYR A 104 46.38 9.42 -18.30
C TYR A 104 47.55 10.19 -18.91
N TYR A 105 47.43 10.64 -20.18
CA TYR A 105 48.49 11.36 -20.88
C TYR A 105 49.82 10.59 -20.90
N TYR A 106 49.75 9.25 -20.89
CA TYR A 106 50.94 8.41 -20.90
C TYR A 106 51.75 8.65 -22.18
N SER A 107 53.08 8.72 -22.06
CA SER A 107 53.98 8.86 -23.21
C SER A 107 55.28 8.09 -22.97
N LYS A 108 55.94 7.67 -24.06
CA LYS A 108 57.23 6.97 -24.01
C LYS A 108 58.39 7.98 -23.94
N SER A 109 59.58 7.47 -23.60
CA SER A 109 60.80 8.26 -23.64
C SER A 109 61.01 8.89 -25.02
N ARG A 110 61.23 10.21 -25.06
CA ARG A 110 61.31 11.08 -26.26
C ARG A 110 59.97 11.44 -26.92
N GLU A 111 58.82 11.18 -26.31
CA GLU A 111 57.52 11.73 -26.72
C GLU A 111 57.19 13.01 -25.90
N ILE A 112 56.69 14.05 -26.56
CA ILE A 112 56.24 15.31 -25.92
C ILE A 112 54.71 15.39 -26.04
N VAL A 113 54.01 15.56 -24.91
CA VAL A 113 52.55 15.66 -24.86
C VAL A 113 52.14 17.13 -24.74
N TYR A 114 51.30 17.59 -25.67
CA TYR A 114 50.68 18.91 -25.59
C TYR A 114 49.22 18.75 -25.15
N THR A 115 48.87 19.28 -23.98
CA THR A 115 47.48 19.31 -23.50
C THR A 115 46.82 20.61 -23.94
N ILE A 116 45.68 20.50 -24.61
CA ILE A 116 44.87 21.65 -24.99
C ILE A 116 43.70 21.70 -23.99
N PRO A 117 43.61 22.75 -23.15
CA PRO A 117 42.45 22.91 -22.27
C PRO A 117 41.17 22.93 -23.11
N ASP A 118 40.13 22.21 -22.65
CA ASP A 118 38.81 21.98 -23.28
C ASP A 118 38.67 20.93 -24.42
N LEU A 119 39.73 20.26 -24.89
CA LEU A 119 39.56 19.21 -25.90
C LEU A 119 39.06 17.86 -25.37
N LEU A 120 39.22 17.59 -24.08
CA LEU A 120 38.80 16.34 -23.45
C LEU A 120 37.81 16.67 -22.33
N GLN A 121 36.58 16.18 -22.44
CA GLN A 121 35.61 16.21 -21.34
C GLN A 121 36.16 15.36 -20.18
N ARG A 122 36.24 15.96 -18.99
CA ARG A 122 36.83 15.37 -17.79
C ARG A 122 36.13 14.11 -17.34
#